data_AF-A0A3C0SMM2-F1
#
_entry.id   AF-A0A3C0SMM2-F1
#
_cell.length_a   1.000
_cell.length_b   1.000
_cell.length_c   1.000
_cell.angle_alpha   90.00
_cell.angle_beta   90.00
_cell.angle_gamma   90.00
#
_symmetry.space_group_name_H-M   'P 1'
#
loop_
_entity.id
_entity.type
_entity.pdbx_description
1 polymer ?
#
loop_
_entity_poly.entity_id
_entity_poly.type
_entity_poly.pdbx_seq_one_letter_code
_entity_poly.pdbx_strand_id
1 'polypeptide(L)'
;MNTKIPYHNYIVVTPNGDVLGFGEEDDARKYVAGYYVGKIEESSDDRGMLYVDYSTDPLQASVDICTELGAYEGDCIIYDLDSFIESIQNSGIFEEEKEELILKLMQEKINLNINDYQVDNLLNDAKVVPNRD
;
A
#
# COMPACT_ATOMS: atom_id res chain seq x y z
N MET A 1 -9.21 30.06 6.08
CA MET A 1 -9.17 28.67 5.61
C MET A 1 -8.13 27.96 6.46
N ASN A 2 -8.53 27.02 7.32
CA ASN A 2 -7.57 26.16 8.01
C ASN A 2 -6.98 25.23 6.96
N THR A 3 -5.78 25.53 6.47
CA THR A 3 -4.96 24.57 5.73
C THR A 3 -4.60 23.45 6.70
N LYS A 4 -5.45 22.43 6.79
CA LYS A 4 -5.08 21.17 7.41
C LYS A 4 -3.98 20.59 6.53
N ILE A 5 -2.81 20.42 7.11
CA ILE A 5 -1.68 19.75 6.45
C ILE A 5 -1.87 18.26 6.77
N PRO A 6 -1.76 17.36 5.78
CA PRO A 6 -1.80 15.92 6.05
C PRO A 6 -0.74 15.52 7.09
N TYR A 7 -1.04 14.54 7.93
CA TYR A 7 -0.05 14.02 8.90
C TYR A 7 1.07 13.21 8.23
N HIS A 8 0.80 12.70 7.03
CA HIS A 8 1.66 11.81 6.26
C HIS A 8 1.97 12.43 4.90
N ASN A 9 3.03 11.95 4.24
CA ASN A 9 3.36 12.36 2.87
C ASN A 9 3.09 11.23 1.86
N TYR A 10 3.08 9.99 2.34
CA TYR A 10 2.93 8.79 1.52
C TYR A 10 1.84 7.90 2.10
N ILE A 11 1.22 7.11 1.22
CA ILE A 11 0.34 6.01 1.62
C ILE A 11 0.81 4.70 1.00
N VAL A 12 0.61 3.61 1.72
CA VAL A 12 0.71 2.25 1.18
C VAL A 12 -0.69 1.69 1.10
N VAL A 13 -1.06 1.21 -0.10
CA VAL A 13 -2.28 0.44 -0.31
C VAL A 13 -1.89 -1.03 -0.37
N THR A 14 -2.44 -1.84 0.54
CA THR A 14 -2.22 -3.30 0.55
C THR A 14 -3.10 -3.98 -0.50
N PRO A 15 -2.84 -5.24 -0.85
CA PRO A 15 -3.68 -5.95 -1.82
C PRO A 15 -5.13 -6.15 -1.37
N ASN A 16 -5.37 -6.14 -0.06
CA ASN A 16 -6.72 -6.16 0.52
C ASN A 16 -7.43 -4.80 0.48
N GLY A 17 -6.75 -3.75 0.00
CA GLY A 17 -7.26 -2.39 -0.12
C GLY A 17 -7.04 -1.51 1.10
N ASP A 18 -6.37 -2.00 2.15
CA ASP A 18 -6.12 -1.20 3.36
C ASP A 18 -5.12 -0.10 3.08
N VAL A 19 -5.37 1.10 3.62
CA VAL A 19 -4.52 2.27 3.42
C VAL A 19 -3.80 2.63 4.71
N LEU A 20 -2.47 2.67 4.65
CA LEU A 20 -1.59 3.05 5.75
C LEU A 20 -0.79 4.31 5.39
N GLY A 21 -0.65 5.25 6.32
CA GLY A 21 0.06 6.51 6.11
C GLY A 21 1.49 6.48 6.65
N PHE A 22 2.40 7.13 5.92
CA PHE A 22 3.81 7.26 6.27
C PHE A 22 4.33 8.68 6.03
N GLY A 23 5.14 9.19 6.94
CA GLY A 23 5.80 10.50 6.77
C GLY A 23 6.96 10.46 5.78
N GLU A 24 7.70 9.35 5.72
CA GLU A 24 8.88 9.18 4.88
C GLU A 24 8.71 7.98 3.93
N GLU A 25 9.24 8.13 2.72
CA GLU A 25 9.21 7.09 1.68
C GLU A 25 9.95 5.82 2.13
N ASP A 26 11.09 5.98 2.81
CA ASP A 26 11.88 4.85 3.32
C ASP A 26 11.11 3.99 4.33
N ASP A 27 10.25 4.60 5.14
CA ASP A 27 9.42 3.86 6.10
C ASP A 27 8.28 3.11 5.40
N ALA A 28 7.68 3.71 4.37
CA ALA A 28 6.72 3.01 3.52
C ALA A 28 7.35 1.80 2.82
N ARG A 29 8.55 1.94 2.25
CA ARG A 29 9.30 0.85 1.63
C ARG A 29 9.66 -0.26 2.63
N LYS A 30 10.10 0.10 3.84
CA LYS A 30 10.35 -0.88 4.92
C LYS A 30 9.09 -1.65 5.30
N TYR A 31 7.94 -0.96 5.38
CA TYR A 31 6.65 -1.63 5.65
C TYR A 31 6.32 -2.64 4.55
N VAL A 32 6.44 -2.26 3.28
CA VAL A 32 6.17 -3.19 2.17
C VAL A 32 7.09 -4.41 2.23
N ALA A 33 8.39 -4.21 2.47
CA ALA A 33 9.32 -5.33 2.64
C ALA A 33 8.93 -6.24 3.82
N GLY A 34 8.54 -5.65 4.96
CA GLY A 34 8.09 -6.37 6.14
C GLY A 34 6.78 -7.14 5.94
N TYR A 35 5.84 -6.60 5.17
CA TYR A 35 4.55 -7.23 4.86
C TYR A 35 4.75 -8.61 4.21
N TYR A 36 5.64 -8.70 3.21
CA TYR A 36 5.92 -9.97 2.55
C TYR A 36 6.72 -10.93 3.43
N VAL A 37 7.66 -10.44 4.25
CA VAL A 37 8.39 -11.30 5.20
C VAL A 37 7.43 -11.95 6.20
N GLY A 38 6.51 -11.18 6.80
CA GLY A 38 5.52 -11.73 7.73
C GLY A 38 4.61 -12.77 7.08
N LYS A 39 4.20 -12.55 5.82
CA LYS A 39 3.41 -13.52 5.05
C LYS A 39 4.17 -14.80 4.72
N ILE A 40 5.48 -14.71 4.45
CA ILE A 40 6.36 -15.88 4.27
C ILE A 40 6.39 -16.71 5.55
N GLU A 41 6.56 -16.07 6.71
CA GLU A 41 6.58 -16.74 8.02
C GLU A 41 5.23 -17.40 8.33
N GLU A 42 4.10 -16.72 8.09
CA GLU A 42 2.75 -17.29 8.26
C GLU A 42 2.49 -18.49 7.32
N SER A 43 2.95 -18.40 6.07
CA SER A 43 2.73 -19.44 5.05
C SER A 43 3.66 -20.64 5.23
N SER A 44 4.81 -20.48 5.89
CA SER A 44 5.74 -21.58 6.17
C SER A 44 5.31 -22.44 7.37
N ASP A 45 4.43 -21.94 8.23
CA ASP A 45 3.80 -22.71 9.31
C ASP A 45 2.61 -23.57 8.80
N ASP A 46 1.96 -23.16 7.70
CA ASP A 46 0.77 -23.81 7.14
C ASP A 46 1.03 -24.36 5.71
N ARG A 47 1.67 -25.55 5.66
CA ARG A 47 1.78 -26.45 4.47
C ARG A 47 2.71 -26.01 3.32
N GLY A 48 3.90 -26.61 3.30
CA GLY A 48 4.38 -27.36 2.12
C GLY A 48 4.71 -26.59 0.83
N MET A 49 4.94 -25.28 0.88
CA MET A 49 5.45 -24.47 -0.25
C MET A 49 6.92 -24.09 -0.08
N LEU A 50 7.77 -25.06 0.23
CA LEU A 50 9.23 -24.89 0.15
C LEU A 50 9.76 -25.80 -0.95
N TYR A 51 9.57 -25.41 -2.22
CA TYR A 51 10.62 -25.68 -3.22
C TYR A 51 11.68 -24.58 -3.09
N VAL A 52 12.26 -24.46 -1.89
CA VAL A 52 13.57 -23.85 -1.76
C VAL A 52 14.52 -24.92 -2.25
N ASP A 53 14.82 -24.87 -3.54
CA ASP A 53 16.03 -25.51 -4.03
C ASP A 53 17.16 -24.94 -3.16
N TYR A 54 17.80 -25.79 -2.34
CA TYR A 54 18.86 -25.44 -1.39
C TYR A 54 20.11 -24.84 -2.07
N SER A 55 20.03 -24.61 -3.37
CA SER A 55 21.02 -24.00 -4.25
C SER A 55 20.87 -22.47 -4.37
N THR A 56 19.74 -21.90 -3.92
CA THR A 56 19.44 -20.46 -4.08
C THR A 56 19.78 -19.68 -2.80
N ASP A 57 20.52 -18.58 -2.93
CA ASP A 57 20.88 -17.69 -1.81
C ASP A 57 19.62 -17.26 -1.03
N PRO A 58 19.63 -17.27 0.32
CA PRO A 58 18.47 -16.90 1.13
C PRO A 58 17.83 -15.58 0.72
N LEU A 59 18.62 -14.61 0.26
CA LEU A 59 18.13 -13.32 -0.22
C LEU A 59 17.29 -13.45 -1.50
N GLN A 60 17.74 -14.31 -2.42
CA GLN A 60 17.09 -14.53 -3.71
C GLN A 60 15.79 -15.34 -3.53
N ALA A 61 15.80 -16.34 -2.65
CA ALA A 61 14.58 -17.08 -2.29
C ALA A 61 13.50 -16.16 -1.70
N SER A 62 13.86 -15.20 -0.83
CA SER A 62 12.91 -14.21 -0.33
C SER A 62 12.39 -13.29 -1.43
N VAL A 63 13.23 -12.86 -2.36
CA VAL A 63 12.80 -12.03 -3.51
C VAL A 63 11.84 -12.79 -4.41
N ASP A 64 12.11 -14.06 -4.69
CA ASP A 64 11.27 -14.89 -5.55
C ASP A 64 9.90 -15.14 -4.89
N ILE A 65 9.87 -15.39 -3.58
CA ILE A 65 8.60 -15.55 -2.84
C ILE A 65 7.82 -14.23 -2.75
N CYS A 66 8.48 -13.09 -2.51
CA CYS A 66 7.81 -11.79 -2.57
C CYS A 66 7.20 -11.53 -3.96
N THR A 67 7.90 -11.94 -5.02
CA THR A 67 7.43 -11.80 -6.40
C THR A 67 6.25 -12.73 -6.68
N GLU A 68 6.30 -13.97 -6.19
CA GLU A 68 5.22 -14.95 -6.34
C GLU A 68 3.98 -14.57 -5.52
N LEU A 69 4.15 -14.09 -4.28
CA LEU A 69 3.08 -13.56 -3.44
C LEU A 69 2.46 -12.30 -4.04
N GLY A 70 3.29 -11.38 -4.57
CA GLY A 70 2.81 -10.22 -5.33
C GLY A 70 1.99 -10.60 -6.55
N ALA A 71 2.38 -11.67 -7.26
CA ALA A 71 1.65 -12.20 -8.39
C ALA A 71 0.34 -12.92 -8.00
N TYR A 72 0.26 -13.51 -6.80
CA TYR A 72 -0.90 -14.27 -6.33
C TYR A 72 -1.92 -13.46 -5.53
N GLU A 73 -1.47 -12.63 -4.58
CA GLU A 73 -2.33 -11.82 -3.71
C GLU A 73 -2.46 -10.38 -4.20
N GLY A 74 -1.53 -9.90 -5.03
CA GLY A 74 -1.42 -8.51 -5.48
C GLY A 74 -0.24 -7.80 -4.81
N ASP A 75 0.15 -6.65 -5.36
CA ASP A 75 1.28 -5.86 -4.86
C ASP A 75 0.85 -4.79 -3.85
N CYS A 76 1.62 -4.62 -2.78
CA CYS A 76 1.57 -3.40 -1.98
C CYS A 76 2.13 -2.25 -2.81
N ILE A 77 1.34 -1.19 -3.03
CA ILE A 77 1.74 -0.05 -3.85
C ILE A 77 1.86 1.20 -2.99
N ILE A 78 2.95 1.94 -3.17
CA ILE A 78 3.21 3.21 -2.50
C ILE A 78 2.73 4.35 -3.39
N TYR A 79 1.94 5.26 -2.84
CA TYR A 79 1.47 6.46 -3.53
C TYR A 79 1.88 7.72 -2.77
N ASP A 80 2.12 8.78 -3.53
CA ASP A 80 2.20 10.14 -3.02
C ASP A 80 0.81 10.57 -2.50
N LEU A 81 0.72 10.98 -1.24
CA LEU A 81 -0.57 11.27 -0.61
C LEU A 81 -1.24 12.50 -1.22
N ASP A 82 -0.47 13.56 -1.51
CA ASP A 82 -1.00 14.78 -2.08
C ASP A 82 -1.59 14.50 -3.47
N SER A 83 -0.88 13.72 -4.30
CA SER A 83 -1.38 13.30 -5.60
C SER A 83 -2.67 12.46 -5.51
N PHE A 84 -2.80 11.61 -4.50
CA PHE A 84 -4.04 10.85 -4.30
C PHE A 84 -5.19 11.73 -3.78
N ILE A 85 -4.92 12.69 -2.91
CA ILE A 85 -5.92 13.68 -2.49
C ILE A 85 -6.38 14.50 -3.70
N GLU A 86 -5.48 14.91 -4.58
CA GLU A 86 -5.82 15.60 -5.82
C GLU A 86 -6.69 14.73 -6.74
N SER A 87 -6.42 13.43 -6.86
CA SER A 87 -7.27 12.54 -7.68
C SER A 87 -8.68 12.43 -7.09
N ILE A 88 -8.82 12.36 -5.76
CA ILE A 88 -10.14 12.40 -5.08
C ILE A 88 -10.85 13.73 -5.34
N GLN A 89 -10.16 14.86 -5.18
CA GLN A 89 -10.75 16.19 -5.40
C GLN A 89 -11.25 16.38 -6.84
N ASN A 90 -10.48 15.90 -7.81
CA ASN A 90 -10.81 16.00 -9.24
C ASN A 90 -11.77 14.91 -9.73
N SER A 91 -12.10 13.93 -8.90
CA SER A 91 -12.99 12.82 -9.26
C SER A 91 -14.45 13.26 -9.42
N GLY A 92 -15.25 12.39 -10.04
CA GLY A 92 -16.70 12.57 -10.22
C GLY A 92 -17.56 12.13 -9.03
N ILE A 93 -16.97 11.73 -7.89
CA ILE A 93 -17.73 11.28 -6.71
C ILE A 93 -18.44 12.47 -6.03
N PHE A 94 -19.43 12.19 -5.18
CA PHE A 94 -20.17 13.27 -4.52
C PHE A 94 -19.27 14.05 -3.55
N GLU A 95 -19.49 15.35 -3.42
CA GLU A 95 -18.62 16.24 -2.62
C GLU A 95 -18.55 15.81 -1.15
N GLU A 96 -19.66 15.32 -0.59
CA GLU A 96 -19.71 14.80 0.78
C GLU A 96 -18.79 13.58 0.97
N GLU A 97 -18.71 12.70 -0.04
CA GLU A 97 -17.83 11.53 -0.02
C GLU A 97 -16.36 11.95 -0.16
N LYS A 98 -16.07 12.94 -1.01
CA LYS A 98 -14.71 13.51 -1.13
C LYS A 98 -14.23 14.06 0.20
N GLU A 99 -15.06 14.86 0.86
CA GLU A 99 -14.73 15.45 2.15
C GLU A 99 -14.47 14.36 3.19
N GLU A 100 -15.30 13.31 3.25
CA GLU A 100 -15.09 12.20 4.18
C GLU A 100 -13.76 11.48 3.94
N LEU A 101 -13.46 11.13 2.68
CA LEU A 101 -12.23 10.42 2.31
C LEU A 101 -10.99 11.25 2.65
N ILE A 102 -10.98 12.53 2.27
CA ILE A 102 -9.86 13.43 2.56
C ILE A 102 -9.70 13.62 4.06
N LEU A 103 -10.81 13.75 4.82
CA LEU A 103 -10.75 13.85 6.28
C LEU A 103 -10.13 12.61 6.93
N LYS A 104 -10.34 11.41 6.39
CA LYS A 104 -9.71 10.16 6.87
C LYS A 104 -8.23 10.11 6.54
N LEU A 105 -7.84 10.52 5.33
CA LEU A 105 -6.45 10.57 4.89
C LEU A 105 -5.63 11.61 5.67
N MET A 106 -6.28 12.66 6.19
CA MET A 106 -5.68 13.67 7.04
C MET A 106 -5.44 13.24 8.49
N GLN A 107 -5.79 12.02 8.90
CA GLN A 107 -5.62 11.56 10.28
C GLN A 107 -4.25 10.93 10.49
N GLU A 108 -3.72 11.03 11.72
CA GLU A 108 -2.51 10.31 12.14
C GLU A 108 -2.65 8.79 11.92
N LYS A 109 -3.83 8.23 12.22
CA LYS A 109 -4.17 6.85 11.90
C LYS A 109 -5.19 6.83 10.77
N ILE A 110 -4.76 6.46 9.58
CA ILE A 110 -5.64 6.26 8.44
C ILE A 110 -6.42 4.96 8.66
N ASN A 111 -7.75 5.07 8.73
CA ASN A 111 -8.68 3.94 8.79
C ASN A 111 -9.58 3.99 7.56
N LEU A 112 -9.02 3.55 6.44
CA LEU A 112 -9.60 3.58 5.12
C LEU A 112 -9.27 2.27 4.40
N ASN A 113 -10.27 1.68 3.76
CA ASN A 113 -10.09 0.59 2.81
C ASN A 113 -10.66 1.02 1.46
N ILE A 114 -9.84 1.04 0.40
CA ILE A 114 -10.25 1.53 -0.92
C ILE A 114 -11.33 0.67 -1.60
N ASN A 115 -11.38 -0.62 -1.28
CA ASN A 115 -12.37 -1.54 -1.83
C ASN A 115 -13.75 -1.31 -1.21
N ASP A 116 -13.79 -1.05 0.10
CA ASP A 116 -15.04 -0.72 0.81
C ASP A 116 -15.69 0.56 0.28
N TYR A 117 -14.86 1.54 -0.08
CA TYR A 117 -15.30 2.82 -0.64
C TYR A 117 -15.45 2.79 -2.17
N GLN A 118 -15.10 1.70 -2.85
CA GLN A 118 -15.14 1.57 -4.31
C GLN A 118 -14.37 2.69 -5.05
N VAL A 119 -13.25 3.12 -4.46
CA VAL A 119 -12.39 4.20 -4.97
C VAL A 119 -11.04 3.69 -5.49
N ASP A 120 -10.93 2.39 -5.74
CA ASP A 120 -9.77 1.74 -6.36
C ASP A 120 -9.38 2.42 -7.68
N ASN A 121 -10.37 2.83 -8.47
CA ASN A 121 -10.14 3.50 -9.75
C ASN A 121 -9.42 4.85 -9.62
N LEU A 122 -9.51 5.53 -8.47
CA LEU A 122 -8.88 6.83 -8.22
C LEU A 122 -7.37 6.71 -8.00
N LEU A 123 -6.88 5.50 -7.69
CA LEU A 123 -5.44 5.24 -7.56
C LEU A 123 -4.72 5.26 -8.92
N ASN A 124 -5.43 5.01 -10.03
CA ASN A 124 -4.84 5.02 -11.37
C ASN A 124 -4.26 6.39 -11.77
N ASP A 125 -4.86 7.46 -11.25
CA ASP A 125 -4.44 8.85 -11.51
C ASP A 125 -3.46 9.37 -10.45
N ALA A 126 -3.24 8.60 -9.38
CA ALA A 126 -2.32 8.98 -8.32
C ALA A 126 -0.87 8.63 -8.69
N LYS A 127 0.06 9.49 -8.31
CA LYS A 127 1.48 9.27 -8.53
C LYS A 127 1.98 8.10 -7.69
N VAL A 128 2.34 7.02 -8.38
CA VAL A 128 3.01 5.86 -7.79
C VAL A 128 4.45 6.20 -7.47
N VAL A 129 4.88 5.82 -6.26
CA VAL A 129 6.26 5.88 -5.81
C VAL A 129 6.86 4.48 -5.99
N PRO A 130 7.91 4.33 -6.84
CA PRO A 130 8.47 3.02 -7.13
C PRO A 130 9.11 2.40 -5.89
N ASN A 131 8.87 1.09 -5.71
CA ASN A 131 9.37 0.33 -4.57
C ASN A 131 10.87 -0.07 -4.73
N ARG A 132 11.49 0.22 -5.88
CA ARG A 132 12.91 0.01 -6.20
C ARG A 132 13.39 1.08 -7.20
N ASP A 133 14.63 1.53 -7.05
CA ASP A 133 15.36 2.32 -8.05
C ASP A 133 15.72 1.50 -9.30
#